data_AF-A0A2U8H157-F1
#
_entry.id   AF-A0A2U8H157-F1
#
_cell.length_a   1.000
_cell.length_b   1.000
_cell.length_c   1.000
_cell.angle_alpha   90.00
_cell.angle_beta   90.00
_cell.angle_gamma   90.00
#
_symmetry.space_group_name_H-M   'P 1'
#
loop_
_entity.id
_entity.type
_entity.pdbx_description
1 polymer ?
#
loop_
_entity_poly.entity_id
_entity_poly.type
_entity_poly.pdbx_seq_one_letter_code
_entity_poly.pdbx_strand_id
1 'polypeptide(L)'
;MSQVTLLGIGLLLLLATWKFMLRPSMLDATRDRLFDLRESVRTHFIESGRGLTDPAYRAVRDLLNSHLRYTEEITFFGVMYQMTWFKFNEESAKHMRKVLDSHMAAHDPRLDDFIKEVRVKSAVVVLDYAVKSSLVGLLLALAGFVVIYAQKVIVAIHQAMKATGRAPATAFVQAAAWSGALLALSAQVGGVGRDQALAAMEEGALHASEPCHT
;
A
#
# COMPACT_ATOMS: atom_id res chain seq x y z
N MET A 1 -20.58 -9.25 -29.07
CA MET A 1 -21.35 -9.32 -27.79
C MET A 1 -20.55 -10.03 -26.70
N SER A 2 -19.98 -11.21 -26.94
CA SER A 2 -19.17 -11.97 -25.96
C SER A 2 -18.05 -11.17 -25.28
N GLN A 3 -17.27 -10.38 -26.04
CA GLN A 3 -16.17 -9.57 -25.48
C GLN A 3 -16.64 -8.52 -24.47
N VAL A 4 -17.78 -7.88 -24.72
CA VAL A 4 -18.35 -6.86 -23.81
C VAL A 4 -18.83 -7.53 -22.53
N THR A 5 -19.46 -8.70 -22.62
CA THR A 5 -19.90 -9.48 -21.46
C THR A 5 -18.70 -9.92 -20.60
N LEU A 6 -17.64 -10.44 -21.21
CA LEU A 6 -16.42 -10.84 -20.50
C LEU A 6 -15.75 -9.66 -19.79
N LEU A 7 -15.68 -8.50 -20.46
CA LEU A 7 -15.16 -7.27 -19.85
C LEU A 7 -16.00 -6.84 -18.64
N GLY A 8 -17.33 -6.88 -18.76
CA GLY A 8 -18.24 -6.56 -17.67
C GLY A 8 -18.05 -7.48 -16.45
N ILE A 9 -17.93 -8.79 -16.67
CA ILE A 9 -17.64 -9.76 -15.62
C ILE A 9 -16.28 -9.48 -14.97
N GLY A 10 -15.24 -9.22 -15.76
CA GLY A 10 -13.90 -8.90 -15.25
C GLY A 10 -13.90 -7.65 -14.36
N LEU A 11 -14.59 -6.58 -14.75
CA LEU A 11 -14.72 -5.37 -13.95
C LEU A 11 -15.47 -5.62 -12.64
N LEU A 12 -16.54 -6.41 -12.66
CA LEU A 12 -17.28 -6.77 -11.45
C LEU A 12 -16.42 -7.60 -10.48
N LEU A 13 -15.64 -8.56 -10.98
CA LEU A 13 -14.71 -9.35 -10.16
C LEU A 13 -13.61 -8.48 -9.56
N LEU A 14 -13.09 -7.50 -10.31
CA LEU A 14 -12.09 -6.55 -9.82
C LEU A 14 -12.67 -5.68 -8.70
N LEU A 15 -13.88 -5.15 -8.88
CA LEU A 15 -14.58 -4.36 -7.86
C LEU A 15 -14.91 -5.19 -6.61
N ALA A 16 -15.31 -6.45 -6.78
CA ALA A 16 -15.55 -7.38 -5.67
C ALA A 16 -14.26 -7.66 -4.90
N THR A 17 -13.16 -7.97 -5.60
CA THR A 17 -11.84 -8.19 -4.98
C THR A 17 -11.37 -6.96 -4.22
N TRP A 18 -11.55 -5.77 -4.79
CA TRP A 18 -11.23 -4.50 -4.13
C TRP A 18 -12.02 -4.31 -2.83
N LYS A 19 -13.35 -4.44 -2.92
CA LYS A 19 -14.27 -4.17 -1.81
C LYS A 19 -14.14 -5.19 -0.68
N PHE A 20 -14.01 -6.47 -1.00
CA PHE A 20 -14.11 -7.55 -0.02
C PHE A 20 -12.77 -8.12 0.43
N MET A 21 -11.68 -7.94 -0.34
CA MET A 21 -10.37 -8.48 0.03
C MET A 21 -9.34 -7.38 0.27
N LEU A 22 -9.10 -6.52 -0.73
CA LEU A 22 -8.00 -5.55 -0.66
C LEU A 22 -8.26 -4.44 0.37
N ARG A 23 -9.45 -3.82 0.35
CA ARG A 23 -9.78 -2.74 1.28
C ARG A 23 -9.75 -3.19 2.76
N PRO A 24 -10.36 -4.32 3.16
CA PRO A 24 -10.24 -4.83 4.53
C PRO A 24 -8.79 -5.13 4.92
N SER A 25 -8.01 -5.77 4.03
CA SER A 25 -6.59 -6.06 4.31
C SER A 25 -5.76 -4.78 4.54
N MET A 26 -6.03 -3.71 3.77
CA MET A 26 -5.39 -2.40 3.98
C MET A 26 -5.82 -1.75 5.30
N LEU A 27 -7.09 -1.92 5.70
CA LEU A 27 -7.61 -1.42 6.97
C LEU A 27 -6.89 -2.11 8.14
N ASP A 28 -6.76 -3.43 8.09
CA ASP A 28 -6.08 -4.20 9.13
C ASP A 28 -4.60 -3.82 9.24
N ALA A 29 -3.88 -3.75 8.11
CA ALA A 29 -2.49 -3.28 8.10
C ALA A 29 -2.33 -1.85 8.66
N THR A 30 -3.35 -1.00 8.48
CA THR A 30 -3.36 0.37 9.04
C THR A 30 -3.59 0.35 10.55
N ARG A 31 -4.53 -0.49 11.02
CA ARG A 31 -4.80 -0.68 12.45
C ARG A 31 -3.57 -1.21 13.18
N ASP A 32 -2.86 -2.17 12.61
CA ASP A 32 -1.62 -2.71 13.18
C ASP A 32 -0.57 -1.61 13.38
N ARG A 33 -0.35 -0.77 12.36
CA ARG A 33 0.58 0.38 12.47
C ARG A 33 0.16 1.39 13.53
N LEU A 34 -1.13 1.62 13.71
CA LEU A 34 -1.66 2.49 14.77
C LEU A 34 -1.52 1.84 16.16
N PHE A 35 -1.68 0.52 16.28
CA PHE A 35 -1.43 -0.21 17.52
C PHE A 35 0.04 -0.19 17.92
N ASP A 36 0.95 -0.40 16.96
CA ASP A 36 2.40 -0.29 17.18
C ASP A 36 2.78 1.12 17.63
N LEU A 37 2.22 2.14 16.99
CA LEU A 37 2.45 3.53 17.39
C LEU A 37 1.93 3.79 18.81
N ARG A 38 0.75 3.27 19.17
CA ARG A 38 0.21 3.38 20.54
C ARG A 38 1.11 2.69 21.56
N GLU A 39 1.66 1.53 21.22
CA GLU A 39 2.58 0.80 22.09
C GLU A 39 3.92 1.53 22.26
N SER A 40 4.42 2.17 21.20
CA SER A 40 5.62 3.02 21.29
C SER A 40 5.41 4.23 22.22
N VAL A 41 4.21 4.83 22.20
CA VAL A 41 3.83 5.91 23.14
C VAL A 41 3.80 5.40 24.57
N ARG A 42 3.16 4.24 24.81
CA ARG A 42 3.11 3.62 26.14
C ARG A 42 4.51 3.38 26.69
N THR A 43 5.39 2.81 25.87
CA THR A 43 6.78 2.50 26.22
C THR A 43 7.55 3.78 26.57
N HIS A 44 7.45 4.82 25.74
CA HIS A 44 8.12 6.10 25.98
C HIS A 44 7.74 6.73 27.33
N PHE A 45 6.46 6.75 27.68
CA PHE A 45 5.99 7.32 28.96
C PHE A 45 6.39 6.50 30.20
N ILE A 46 6.55 5.18 30.06
CA ILE A 46 7.07 4.31 31.12
C ILE A 46 8.56 4.56 31.30
N GLU A 47 9.33 4.55 30.21
CA GLU A 47 10.79 4.75 30.22
C GLU A 47 11.18 6.16 30.71
N SER A 48 10.37 7.17 30.39
CA SER A 48 10.60 8.54 30.86
C SER A 48 10.21 8.76 32.33
N GLY A 49 9.70 7.75 33.04
CA GLY A 49 9.27 7.85 34.44
C GLY A 49 8.02 8.70 34.70
N ARG A 50 7.30 9.10 33.64
CA ARG A 50 6.07 9.93 33.76
C ARG A 50 4.85 9.09 34.11
N GLY A 51 4.87 7.81 33.71
CA GLY A 51 3.78 6.87 33.96
C GLY A 51 2.57 7.09 33.04
N LEU A 52 1.58 6.21 33.17
CA LEU A 52 0.39 6.18 32.30
C LEU A 52 -0.77 7.06 32.80
N THR A 53 -0.59 7.73 33.94
CA THR A 53 -1.56 8.67 34.51
C THR A 53 -1.34 10.10 34.02
N ASP A 54 -0.21 10.37 33.36
CA ASP A 54 0.13 11.68 32.78
C ASP A 54 -1.00 12.16 31.85
N PRO A 55 -1.49 13.41 32.00
CA PRO A 55 -2.52 13.98 31.12
C PRO A 55 -2.14 13.94 29.63
N ALA A 56 -0.87 14.18 29.29
CA ALA A 56 -0.40 14.17 27.92
C ALA A 56 -0.46 12.76 27.31
N TYR A 57 -0.12 11.73 28.09
CA TYR A 57 -0.29 10.33 27.66
C TYR A 57 -1.75 10.03 27.33
N ARG A 58 -2.68 10.43 28.21
CA ARG A 58 -4.12 10.23 28.00
C ARG A 58 -4.60 10.91 26.71
N ALA A 59 -4.22 12.17 26.51
CA ALA A 59 -4.58 12.92 25.31
C ALA A 59 -4.06 12.25 24.01
N VAL A 60 -2.79 11.81 23.99
CA VAL A 60 -2.21 11.12 22.83
C VAL A 60 -2.87 9.76 22.59
N ARG A 61 -3.10 8.99 23.66
CA ARG A 61 -3.79 7.70 23.59
C ARG A 61 -5.20 7.85 23.03
N ASP A 62 -5.93 8.87 23.48
CA ASP A 62 -7.30 9.13 23.04
C ASP A 62 -7.33 9.57 21.57
N LEU A 63 -6.35 10.37 21.12
CA LEU A 63 -6.14 10.67 19.69
C LEU A 63 -5.96 9.39 18.86
N LEU A 64 -5.03 8.51 19.27
CA LEU A 64 -4.75 7.26 18.55
C LEU A 64 -5.96 6.31 18.55
N ASN A 65 -6.69 6.24 19.67
CA ASN A 65 -7.92 5.46 19.75
C ASN A 65 -9.02 6.03 18.84
N SER A 66 -9.14 7.36 18.73
CA SER A 66 -10.03 7.98 17.76
C SER A 66 -9.65 7.62 16.34
N HIS A 67 -8.36 7.63 15.98
CA HIS A 67 -7.93 7.13 14.67
C HIS A 67 -8.31 5.66 14.48
N LEU A 68 -8.00 4.77 15.42
CA LEU A 68 -8.35 3.35 15.33
C LEU A 68 -9.85 3.11 15.14
N ARG A 69 -10.70 3.88 15.84
CA ARG A 69 -12.16 3.78 15.76
C ARG A 69 -12.71 4.31 14.43
N TYR A 70 -12.24 5.46 13.98
CA TYR A 70 -12.83 6.18 12.84
C TYR A 70 -12.06 5.99 11.53
N THR A 71 -10.96 5.23 11.49
CA THR A 71 -10.16 5.02 10.26
C THR A 71 -11.02 4.55 9.08
N GLU A 72 -11.99 3.66 9.32
CA GLU A 72 -12.85 3.14 8.25
C GLU A 72 -13.76 4.20 7.62
N GLU A 73 -14.19 5.19 8.41
CA GLU A 73 -15.05 6.29 8.01
C GLU A 73 -14.27 7.41 7.29
N ILE A 74 -12.94 7.43 7.43
CA ILE A 74 -12.09 8.42 6.80
C ILE A 74 -11.96 8.09 5.31
N THR A 75 -12.42 9.01 4.48
CA THR A 75 -12.35 8.93 3.02
C THR A 75 -11.37 9.97 2.48
N PHE A 76 -10.73 9.68 1.34
CA PHE A 76 -9.85 10.63 0.66
C PHE A 76 -10.52 11.99 0.40
N PHE A 77 -11.76 11.99 -0.11
CA PHE A 77 -12.50 13.22 -0.35
C PHE A 77 -12.86 13.97 0.93
N GLY A 78 -13.17 13.25 2.03
CA GLY A 78 -13.40 13.87 3.34
C GLY A 78 -12.15 14.61 3.83
N VAL A 79 -10.98 14.00 3.69
CA VAL A 79 -9.70 14.63 4.04
C VAL A 79 -9.42 15.86 3.15
N MET A 80 -9.59 15.72 1.83
CA MET A 80 -9.39 16.84 0.90
C MET A 80 -10.34 18.00 1.16
N TYR A 81 -11.60 17.70 1.44
CA TYR A 81 -12.60 18.69 1.83
C TYR A 81 -12.17 19.42 3.11
N GLN A 82 -11.77 18.67 4.14
CA GLN A 82 -11.33 19.25 5.41
C GLN A 82 -10.07 20.11 5.26
N MET A 83 -9.08 19.68 4.48
CA MET A 83 -7.88 20.47 4.18
C MET A 83 -8.23 21.77 3.44
N THR A 84 -9.13 21.67 2.45
CA THR A 84 -9.59 22.83 1.68
C THR A 84 -10.38 23.79 2.58
N TRP A 85 -11.24 23.27 3.44
CA TRP A 85 -12.00 24.07 4.39
C TRP A 85 -11.09 24.83 5.36
N PHE A 86 -10.03 24.19 5.90
CA PHE A 86 -9.06 24.88 6.75
C PHE A 86 -8.28 25.98 6.02
N LYS A 87 -7.97 25.76 4.75
CA LYS A 87 -7.30 26.79 3.92
C LYS A 87 -8.16 28.05 3.77
N PHE A 88 -9.47 27.90 3.68
CA PHE A 88 -10.39 29.03 3.55
C PHE A 88 -10.91 29.59 4.88
N ASN A 89 -10.70 28.87 5.99
CA ASN A 89 -11.16 29.25 7.33
C ASN A 89 -10.00 29.26 8.33
N GLU A 90 -8.99 30.11 8.08
CA GLU A 90 -7.76 30.14 8.88
C GLU A 90 -8.01 30.40 10.36
N GLU A 91 -8.99 31.25 10.71
CA GLU A 91 -9.33 31.53 12.11
C GLU A 91 -9.83 30.27 12.84
N SER A 92 -10.74 29.53 12.21
CA SER A 92 -11.23 28.25 12.73
C SER A 92 -10.12 27.21 12.85
N ALA A 93 -9.22 27.16 11.87
CA ALA A 93 -8.06 26.27 11.91
C ALA A 93 -7.11 26.63 13.07
N LYS A 94 -6.83 27.93 13.27
CA LYS A 94 -6.02 28.44 14.40
C LYS A 94 -6.69 28.14 15.74
N HIS A 95 -8.01 28.35 15.84
CA HIS A 95 -8.76 28.07 17.06
C HIS A 95 -8.70 26.58 17.42
N MET A 96 -8.98 25.69 16.47
CA MET A 96 -8.93 24.25 16.72
C MET A 96 -7.51 23.77 17.02
N ARG A 97 -6.48 24.30 16.35
CA ARG A 97 -5.09 24.00 16.69
C ARG A 97 -4.78 24.42 18.13
N LYS A 98 -5.21 25.62 18.55
CA LYS A 98 -5.02 26.09 19.92
C LYS A 98 -5.70 25.19 20.96
N VAL A 99 -6.93 24.74 20.68
CA VAL A 99 -7.66 23.80 21.56
C VAL A 99 -6.90 22.48 21.66
N LEU A 100 -6.50 21.90 20.52
CA LEU A 100 -5.76 20.65 20.48
C LEU A 100 -4.41 20.74 21.20
N ASP A 101 -3.66 21.81 20.95
CA ASP A 101 -2.36 22.05 21.58
C ASP A 101 -2.52 22.31 23.09
N SER A 102 -3.62 22.92 23.55
CA SER A 102 -3.86 23.12 24.98
C SER A 102 -4.09 21.82 25.76
N HIS A 103 -4.70 20.80 25.13
CA HIS A 103 -4.88 19.47 25.73
C HIS A 103 -3.61 18.64 25.74
N MET A 104 -2.63 18.99 24.90
CA MET A 104 -1.38 18.25 24.72
C MET A 104 -0.15 19.02 25.21
N ALA A 105 -0.35 20.20 25.83
CA ALA A 105 0.73 21.05 26.29
C ALA A 105 1.53 20.34 27.38
N ALA A 106 2.80 20.08 27.09
CA ALA A 106 3.77 19.60 28.05
C ALA A 106 4.71 20.75 28.46
N HIS A 107 5.07 20.82 29.73
CA HIS A 107 6.10 21.76 30.21
C HIS A 107 7.51 21.39 29.74
N ASP A 108 7.70 20.15 29.29
CA ASP A 108 8.99 19.62 28.85
C ASP A 108 9.08 19.67 27.31
N PRO A 109 10.05 20.41 26.74
CA PRO A 109 10.24 20.52 25.30
C PRO A 109 10.44 19.16 24.61
N ARG A 110 11.12 18.21 25.26
CA ARG A 110 11.38 16.89 24.67
C ARG A 110 10.09 16.09 24.50
N LEU A 111 9.19 16.20 25.48
CA LEU A 111 7.90 15.55 25.42
C LEU A 111 7.01 16.20 24.35
N ASP A 112 7.04 17.52 24.22
CA ASP A 112 6.29 18.24 23.19
C ASP A 112 6.72 17.82 21.77
N ASP A 113 8.03 17.71 21.53
CA ASP A 113 8.55 17.22 20.25
C ASP A 113 8.13 15.78 19.96
N PHE A 114 8.18 14.89 20.96
CA PHE A 114 7.69 13.52 20.84
C PHE A 114 6.19 13.47 20.50
N ILE A 115 5.36 14.27 21.18
CA ILE A 115 3.92 14.33 20.90
C ILE A 115 3.66 14.83 19.47
N LYS A 116 4.38 15.85 19.02
CA LYS A 116 4.30 16.34 17.63
C LYS A 116 4.65 15.24 16.63
N GLU A 117 5.72 14.48 16.90
CA GLU A 117 6.12 13.36 16.05
C GLU A 117 5.02 12.29 15.96
N VAL A 118 4.43 11.89 17.09
CA VAL A 118 3.34 10.91 17.14
C VAL A 118 2.11 11.41 16.38
N ARG A 119 1.77 12.70 16.50
CA ARG A 119 0.68 13.32 15.73
C ARG A 119 0.93 13.24 14.24
N VAL A 120 2.13 13.59 13.78
CA VAL A 120 2.49 13.52 12.36
C VAL A 120 2.46 12.06 11.87
N LYS A 121 3.07 11.13 12.60
CA LYS A 121 3.08 9.70 12.25
C LYS A 121 1.66 9.14 12.14
N SER A 122 0.81 9.41 13.13
CA SER A 122 -0.57 8.93 13.12
C SER A 122 -1.41 9.52 11.98
N ALA A 123 -1.24 10.83 11.69
CA ALA A 123 -1.88 11.46 10.54
C ALA A 123 -1.41 10.88 9.20
N VAL A 124 -0.12 10.59 9.05
CA VAL A 124 0.44 9.95 7.85
C VAL A 124 -0.13 8.54 7.67
N VAL A 125 -0.24 7.75 8.74
CA VAL A 125 -0.83 6.40 8.66
C VAL A 125 -2.29 6.44 8.20
N VAL A 126 -3.08 7.36 8.74
CA VAL A 126 -4.49 7.54 8.35
C VAL A 126 -4.61 8.06 6.91
N LEU A 127 -3.78 9.01 6.50
CA LEU A 127 -3.78 9.56 5.14
C LEU A 127 -3.37 8.49 4.10
N ASP A 128 -2.37 7.68 4.42
CA ASP A 128 -1.92 6.55 3.60
C ASP A 128 -3.07 5.57 3.36
N TYR A 129 -3.82 5.21 4.41
CA TYR A 129 -5.05 4.42 4.27
C TYR A 129 -6.10 5.11 3.41
N ALA A 130 -6.39 6.39 3.66
CA ALA A 130 -7.41 7.13 2.92
C ALA A 130 -7.10 7.16 1.41
N VAL A 131 -5.82 7.35 1.04
CA VAL A 131 -5.37 7.31 -0.36
C VAL A 131 -5.49 5.90 -0.91
N LYS A 132 -4.90 4.90 -0.25
CA LYS A 132 -4.87 3.51 -0.72
C LYS A 132 -6.26 2.88 -0.84
N SER A 133 -7.18 3.19 0.05
CA SER A 133 -8.55 2.66 0.03
C SER A 133 -9.49 3.40 -0.93
N SER A 134 -9.06 4.54 -1.49
CA SER A 134 -9.86 5.33 -2.42
C SER A 134 -9.78 4.83 -3.87
N LEU A 135 -10.84 5.08 -4.64
CA LEU A 135 -10.84 4.83 -6.09
C LEU A 135 -9.74 5.65 -6.80
N VAL A 136 -9.45 6.86 -6.32
CA VAL A 136 -8.38 7.70 -6.85
C VAL A 136 -7.02 7.01 -6.68
N GLY A 137 -6.76 6.44 -5.50
CA GLY A 137 -5.56 5.65 -5.26
C GLY A 137 -5.45 4.45 -6.20
N LEU A 138 -6.56 3.73 -6.43
CA LEU A 138 -6.61 2.63 -7.39
C LEU A 138 -6.28 3.10 -8.83
N LEU A 139 -6.87 4.20 -9.28
CA LEU A 139 -6.61 4.76 -10.61
C LEU A 139 -5.16 5.21 -10.77
N LEU A 140 -4.58 5.83 -9.75
CA LEU A 140 -3.17 6.22 -9.74
C LEU A 140 -2.25 4.99 -9.77
N ALA A 141 -2.58 3.93 -9.03
CA ALA A 141 -1.83 2.68 -9.04
C ALA A 141 -1.90 2.01 -10.43
N LEU A 142 -3.08 1.99 -11.06
CA LEU A 142 -3.26 1.45 -12.40
C LEU A 142 -2.47 2.26 -13.44
N ALA A 143 -2.52 3.59 -13.38
CA ALA A 143 -1.76 4.46 -14.26
C ALA A 143 -0.24 4.23 -14.09
N GLY A 144 0.24 4.16 -12.86
CA GLY A 144 1.63 3.84 -12.55
C GLY A 144 2.04 2.47 -13.08
N PHE A 145 1.19 1.45 -12.92
CA PHE A 145 1.42 0.11 -13.47
C PHE A 145 1.55 0.12 -14.99
N VAL A 146 0.67 0.82 -15.70
CA VAL A 146 0.74 0.96 -17.18
C VAL A 146 2.05 1.61 -17.60
N VAL A 147 2.49 2.68 -16.92
CA VAL A 147 3.75 3.37 -17.24
C VAL A 147 4.96 2.45 -17.01
N ILE A 148 5.02 1.77 -15.86
CA ILE A 148 6.12 0.84 -15.53
C ILE A 148 6.15 -0.32 -16.53
N TYR A 149 4.99 -0.90 -16.83
CA TYR A 149 4.89 -2.02 -17.78
C TYR A 149 5.34 -1.60 -19.18
N ALA A 150 4.89 -0.43 -19.67
CA ALA A 150 5.32 0.11 -20.96
C ALA A 150 6.84 0.32 -21.01
N GLN A 151 7.46 0.86 -19.95
CA GLN A 151 8.91 1.00 -19.86
C GLN A 151 9.62 -0.36 -19.94
N LYS A 152 9.13 -1.37 -19.21
CA LYS A 152 9.70 -2.73 -19.24
C LYS A 152 9.59 -3.36 -20.63
N VAL A 153 8.45 -3.18 -21.31
CA VAL A 153 8.24 -3.66 -22.69
C VAL A 153 9.20 -2.95 -23.65
N ILE A 154 9.35 -1.63 -23.55
CA ILE A 154 10.27 -0.86 -24.39
C ILE A 154 11.72 -1.34 -24.19
N VAL A 155 12.15 -1.55 -22.94
CA VAL A 155 13.48 -2.07 -22.63
C VAL A 155 13.67 -3.47 -23.19
N ALA A 156 12.67 -4.36 -23.04
CA ALA A 156 12.71 -5.72 -23.59
C ALA A 156 12.80 -5.70 -25.13
N ILE A 157 12.04 -4.83 -25.80
CA ILE A 157 12.12 -4.64 -27.26
C ILE A 157 13.51 -4.13 -27.67
N HIS A 158 14.08 -3.16 -26.95
CA HIS A 158 15.44 -2.66 -27.23
C HIS A 158 16.50 -3.74 -27.04
N GLN A 159 16.37 -4.57 -25.99
CA GLN A 159 17.26 -5.70 -25.75
C GLN A 159 17.11 -6.75 -26.84
N ALA A 160 15.88 -7.07 -27.25
CA ALA A 160 15.61 -7.98 -28.36
C ALA A 160 16.23 -7.46 -29.66
N MET A 161 16.03 -6.18 -30.02
CA MET A 161 16.61 -5.57 -31.23
C MET A 161 18.15 -5.56 -31.23
N LYS A 162 18.78 -5.29 -30.09
CA LYS A 162 20.25 -5.39 -29.95
C LYS A 162 20.71 -6.85 -30.03
N ALA A 163 19.92 -7.77 -29.51
CA ALA A 163 20.15 -9.20 -29.63
C ALA A 163 19.87 -9.73 -31.03
N THR A 164 19.09 -9.06 -31.89
CA THR A 164 18.85 -9.49 -33.28
C THR A 164 20.08 -9.36 -34.20
N GLY A 165 21.22 -8.89 -33.70
CA GLY A 165 22.54 -9.18 -34.31
C GLY A 165 23.05 -10.62 -34.04
N ARG A 166 22.37 -11.37 -33.17
CA ARG A 166 22.59 -12.76 -32.77
C ARG A 166 21.24 -13.46 -32.45
N ALA A 167 20.59 -13.95 -33.50
CA ALA A 167 19.49 -14.93 -33.55
C ALA A 167 18.19 -14.62 -32.73
N PRO A 168 17.04 -14.37 -33.39
CA PRO A 168 15.75 -14.03 -32.76
C PRO A 168 15.07 -15.13 -31.93
N ALA A 169 15.61 -16.35 -31.89
CA ALA A 169 15.01 -17.48 -31.17
C ALA A 169 15.03 -17.29 -29.64
N THR A 170 16.03 -16.61 -29.08
CA THR A 170 16.20 -16.48 -27.63
C THR A 170 15.23 -15.47 -27.00
N ALA A 171 14.85 -14.42 -27.74
CA ALA A 171 13.92 -13.40 -27.27
C ALA A 171 12.48 -13.95 -27.13
N PHE A 172 12.06 -14.84 -28.03
CA PHE A 172 10.75 -15.48 -27.96
C PHE A 172 10.66 -16.47 -26.79
N VAL A 173 11.74 -17.22 -26.53
CA VAL A 173 11.84 -18.13 -25.38
C VAL A 173 11.84 -17.35 -24.06
N GLN A 174 12.52 -16.21 -23.98
CA GLN A 174 12.46 -15.36 -22.78
C GLN A 174 11.06 -14.78 -22.56
N ALA A 175 10.38 -14.26 -23.59
CA ALA A 175 9.02 -13.74 -23.42
C ALA A 175 8.03 -14.81 -22.95
N ALA A 176 8.14 -16.04 -23.48
CA ALA A 176 7.38 -17.19 -23.01
C ALA A 176 7.72 -17.55 -21.55
N ALA A 177 9.00 -17.52 -21.17
CA ALA A 177 9.45 -17.78 -19.80
C ALA A 177 8.93 -16.74 -18.79
N TRP A 178 8.90 -15.46 -19.15
CA TRP A 178 8.31 -14.41 -18.30
C TRP A 178 6.80 -14.56 -18.16
N SER A 179 6.12 -15.01 -19.22
CA SER A 179 4.68 -15.29 -19.19
C SER A 179 4.38 -16.50 -18.28
N GLY A 180 5.20 -17.55 -18.36
CA GLY A 180 5.15 -18.71 -17.47
C GLY A 180 5.49 -18.35 -16.02
N ALA A 181 6.48 -17.48 -15.78
CA ALA A 181 6.84 -17.02 -14.44
C ALA A 181 5.74 -16.14 -13.81
N LEU A 182 5.05 -15.31 -14.59
CA LEU A 182 3.88 -14.55 -14.15
C LEU A 182 2.70 -15.45 -13.79
N LEU A 183 2.47 -16.50 -14.59
CA LEU A 183 1.49 -17.55 -14.29
C LEU A 183 1.87 -18.32 -13.01
N ALA A 184 3.14 -18.69 -12.85
CA ALA A 184 3.64 -19.37 -11.64
C ALA A 184 3.52 -18.49 -10.40
N LEU A 185 3.87 -17.21 -10.48
CA LEU A 185 3.66 -16.23 -9.40
C LEU A 185 2.17 -16.06 -9.06
N SER A 186 1.29 -16.04 -10.06
CA SER A 186 -0.15 -15.98 -9.83
C SER A 186 -0.69 -17.25 -9.14
N ALA A 187 -0.14 -18.42 -9.46
CA ALA A 187 -0.43 -19.68 -8.78
C ALA A 187 0.11 -19.71 -7.34
N GLN A 188 1.27 -19.08 -7.10
CA GLN A 188 1.89 -18.98 -5.78
C GLN A 188 1.10 -18.08 -4.81
N VAL A 189 0.46 -17.02 -5.33
CA VAL A 189 -0.47 -16.16 -4.57
C VAL A 189 -1.82 -16.85 -4.31
N GLY A 190 -2.18 -17.87 -5.10
CA GLY A 190 -3.40 -18.66 -4.95
C GLY A 190 -3.33 -19.85 -3.98
N GLY A 191 -2.17 -20.11 -3.35
CA GLY A 191 -2.02 -21.15 -2.32
C GLY A 191 -2.11 -22.61 -2.78
N VAL A 192 -2.37 -22.87 -4.07
CA VAL A 192 -2.47 -24.22 -4.64
C VAL A 192 -1.59 -24.28 -5.88
N GLY A 193 -0.42 -24.94 -5.79
CA GLY A 193 0.36 -25.26 -6.99
C GLY A 193 1.86 -24.99 -6.94
N ARG A 194 2.48 -24.78 -5.77
CA ARG A 194 3.94 -24.66 -5.67
C ARG A 194 4.67 -25.87 -6.28
N ASP A 195 4.15 -27.08 -6.05
CA ASP A 195 4.79 -28.31 -6.51
C ASP A 195 4.58 -28.57 -8.01
N GLN A 196 3.42 -28.18 -8.56
CA GLN A 196 3.15 -28.28 -10.00
C GLN A 196 3.92 -27.24 -10.81
N ALA A 197 4.11 -26.03 -10.26
CA ALA A 197 4.93 -25.00 -10.89
C ALA A 197 6.42 -25.38 -10.89
N LEU A 198 6.93 -25.99 -9.81
CA LEU A 198 8.29 -26.51 -9.75
C LEU A 198 8.52 -27.65 -10.75
N ALA A 199 7.58 -28.61 -10.86
CA ALA A 199 7.66 -29.70 -11.84
C ALA A 199 7.70 -29.18 -13.28
N ALA A 200 6.86 -28.21 -13.64
CA ALA A 200 6.86 -27.61 -14.97
C ALA A 200 8.15 -26.81 -15.29
N MET A 201 8.79 -26.21 -14.28
CA MET A 201 10.07 -25.53 -14.44
C MET A 201 11.24 -26.49 -14.60
N GLU A 202 11.25 -27.62 -13.89
CA GLU A 202 12.25 -28.69 -14.08
C GLU A 202 12.15 -29.33 -15.46
N GLU A 203 10.93 -29.61 -15.93
CA GLU A 203 10.69 -30.21 -17.24
C GLU A 203 11.15 -29.28 -18.38
N GLY A 204 10.86 -27.98 -18.26
CA GLY A 204 11.36 -26.97 -19.20
C GLY A 204 12.88 -26.80 -19.19
N ALA A 205 13.54 -26.95 -18.04
CA ALA A 205 14.99 -26.86 -17.91
C ALA A 205 15.70 -28.08 -18.51
N LEU A 206 15.13 -29.27 -18.37
CA LEU A 206 15.67 -30.50 -18.95
C LEU A 206 15.63 -30.45 -20.48
N HIS A 207 14.52 -30.02 -21.08
CA HIS A 207 14.41 -29.87 -22.53
C HIS A 207 15.30 -28.77 -23.12
N ALA A 208 15.66 -27.74 -22.34
CA ALA A 208 16.60 -26.71 -22.78
C ALA A 208 18.07 -27.17 -22.73
N SER A 209 18.37 -28.27 -22.06
CA SER A 209 19.73 -28.79 -21.86
C SER A 209 20.15 -29.88 -22.86
N GLU A 210 19.23 -30.39 -23.68
CA GLU A 210 19.58 -31.39 -24.69
C GLU A 210 20.34 -30.75 -25.87
N PRO A 211 21.59 -31.16 -26.14
CA PRO A 211 22.33 -30.68 -27.30
C PRO A 211 21.68 -31.22 -28.57
N CYS A 212 21.27 -30.30 -29.44
CA CYS A 212 20.74 -30.62 -30.76
C CYS A 212 21.85 -31.26 -31.60
N HIS A 213 21.86 -32.59 -31.68
CA HIS A 213 22.76 -33.34 -32.54
C HIS A 213 22.27 -33.24 -34.00
N THR A 214 22.93 -32.38 -34.77
CA THR A 214 22.89 -32.39 -36.25
C THR A 214 23.94 -33.32 -36.82
#